data_AF-A0A6L4Z435-F1
#
_entry.id   AF-A0A6L4Z435-F1
#
_cell.length_a   1.000
_cell.length_b   1.000
_cell.length_c   1.000
_cell.angle_alpha   90.00
_cell.angle_beta   90.00
_cell.angle_gamma   90.00
#
_symmetry.space_group_name_H-M   'P 1'
#
loop_
_entity.id
_entity.type
_entity.pdbx_description
1 polymer ?
#
loop_
_entity_poly.entity_id
_entity_poly.type
_entity_poly.pdbx_seq_one_letter_code
_entity_poly.pdbx_strand_id
1 'polypeptide(L)' 'DLKAEFECIRRSTLSLFKHLDKEAWLRRGLANNNEISVRALAYVMAGHVGHHMDILATRYLNLK' A
#
# COMPACT_ATOMS: atom_id res chain seq x y z
N ASP A 1 9.44 -17.85 1.75
CA ASP A 1 10.15 -16.66 1.29
C ASP A 1 9.21 -15.47 1.06
N LEU A 2 8.35 -15.52 0.03
CA LEU A 2 7.49 -14.40 -0.38
C LEU A 2 6.67 -13.72 0.73
N LYS A 3 6.08 -14.50 1.66
CA LYS A 3 5.37 -13.92 2.82
C LYS A 3 6.31 -13.06 3.70
N ALA A 4 7.51 -13.57 3.98
CA ALA A 4 8.46 -12.89 4.85
C ALA A 4 9.01 -11.62 4.17
N GLU A 5 9.28 -11.68 2.87
CA GLU A 5 9.65 -10.51 2.06
C GLU A 5 8.55 -9.44 2.08
N PHE A 6 7.30 -9.82 1.83
CA PHE A 6 6.16 -8.91 1.88
C PHE A 6 6.02 -8.26 3.27
N GLU A 7 6.18 -9.05 4.33
CA GLU A 7 6.10 -8.57 5.71
C GLU A 7 7.22 -7.56 6.03
N CYS A 8 8.44 -7.81 5.51
CA CYS A 8 9.58 -6.91 5.64
C CYS A 8 9.32 -5.57 4.93
N ILE A 9 8.86 -5.61 3.68
CA ILE A 9 8.54 -4.41 2.90
C ILE A 9 7.41 -3.63 3.58
N ARG A 10 6.35 -4.32 4.02
CA ARG A 10 5.22 -3.67 4.70
C ARG A 10 5.64 -2.95 5.98
N ARG A 11 6.50 -3.55 6.81
CA ARG A 11 7.06 -2.88 8.00
C ARG A 11 7.89 -1.66 7.63
N SER A 12 8.73 -1.77 6.60
CA SER A 12 9.58 -0.68 6.12
C SER A 12 8.75 0.50 5.61
N THR A 13 7.71 0.22 4.82
CA THR A 13 6.75 1.23 4.34
C THR A 13 6.00 1.91 5.47
N LEU A 14 5.56 1.17 6.49
CA LEU A 14 4.93 1.76 7.67
C LEU A 14 5.91 2.64 8.46
N SER A 15 7.17 2.21 8.58
CA SER A 15 8.22 3.02 9.21
C SER A 15 8.43 4.33 8.45
N LEU A 16 8.54 4.28 7.12
CA LEU A 16 8.65 5.47 6.28
C LEU A 16 7.52 6.47 6.56
N PHE A 17 6.26 6.03 6.45
CA PHE A 17 5.10 6.91 6.65
C PHE A 17 5.01 7.50 8.06
N LYS A 18 5.40 6.75 9.09
CA LYS A 18 5.40 7.22 10.49
C LYS A 18 6.37 8.37 10.74
N HIS A 19 7.45 8.47 9.97
CA HIS A 19 8.47 9.50 10.13
C HIS A 19 8.29 10.69 9.17
N LEU A 20 7.27 10.67 8.32
CA LEU A 20 6.93 11.82 7.48
C LEU A 20 6.26 12.91 8.33
N ASP A 21 6.73 14.15 8.17
CA ASP A 21 6.07 15.32 8.72
C ASP A 21 4.71 15.59 8.04
N LYS A 22 3.91 16.47 8.64
CA LYS A 22 2.56 16.79 8.14
C LYS A 22 2.56 17.33 6.71
N GLU A 23 3.57 18.14 6.35
CA GLU A 23 3.67 18.73 5.01
C GLU A 23 4.03 17.67 3.96
N ALA A 24 4.86 16.69 4.32
CA ALA A 24 5.22 15.56 3.48
C ALA A 24 4.00 14.73 3.07
N TRP A 25 3.01 14.55 3.96
CA TRP A 25 1.75 13.89 3.62
C TRP A 25 0.91 14.65 2.58
N LEU A 26 1.10 15.97 2.48
CA LEU A 26 0.39 16.85 1.54
C LEU A 26 1.12 17.01 0.20
N ARG A 27 2.41 16.65 0.11
CA ARG A 27 3.19 16.71 -1.14
C ARG A 27 2.48 15.95 -2.25
N ARG A 28 2.50 16.55 -3.45
CA ARG A 28 1.91 16.01 -4.67
C ARG A 28 3.00 15.75 -5.69
N GLY A 29 2.79 14.73 -6.51
CA GLY A 29 3.63 14.39 -7.64
C GLY A 29 2.80 13.69 -8.70
N LEU A 30 3.47 13.16 -9.73
CA LEU A 30 2.82 12.39 -10.79
C LEU A 30 3.09 10.89 -10.57
N ALA A 31 2.03 10.08 -10.61
CA ALA A 31 2.11 8.63 -10.73
C ALA A 31 1.23 8.19 -11.88
N ASN A 32 1.81 7.46 -12.85
CA ASN A 32 1.11 7.06 -14.08
C ASN A 32 0.38 8.25 -14.75
N ASN A 33 1.07 9.38 -14.91
CA ASN A 33 0.57 10.65 -15.44
C ASN A 33 -0.63 11.27 -14.70
N ASN A 34 -1.00 10.74 -13.53
CA ASN A 34 -2.05 11.29 -12.70
C ASN A 34 -1.43 11.97 -11.49
N GLU A 35 -1.95 13.16 -11.16
CA GLU A 35 -1.54 13.85 -9.95
C GLU A 35 -1.98 13.07 -8.71
N ILE A 36 -1.05 12.82 -7.81
CA ILE A 36 -1.30 12.04 -6.60
C ILE A 36 -0.56 12.65 -5.41
N SER A 37 -1.17 12.57 -4.23
CA SER A 37 -0.53 12.97 -2.97
C SER A 37 0.11 11.77 -2.27
N VAL A 38 1.09 12.04 -1.40
CA VAL A 38 1.69 11.02 -0.53
C VAL A 38 0.62 10.31 0.32
N ARG A 39 -0.36 11.03 0.86
CA ARG A 39 -1.50 10.42 1.56
C ARG A 39 -2.31 9.47 0.68
N ALA A 40 -2.57 9.85 -0.56
CA ALA A 40 -3.33 9.01 -1.48
C ALA A 40 -2.56 7.72 -1.80
N LEU A 41 -1.24 7.79 -1.98
CA LEU A 41 -0.40 6.60 -2.17
C LEU A 41 -0.52 5.61 -1.01
N ALA A 42 -0.56 6.08 0.25
CA ALA A 42 -0.74 5.20 1.41
C ALA A 42 -2.08 4.43 1.37
N TYR A 43 -3.18 5.12 0.99
CA TYR A 43 -4.49 4.49 0.83
C TYR A 43 -4.53 3.51 -0.34
N VAL A 44 -3.93 3.87 -1.48
CA VAL A 44 -3.82 3.00 -2.66
C VAL A 44 -3.10 1.71 -2.29
N MET A 45 -1.97 1.77 -1.56
CA MET A 45 -1.25 0.58 -1.11
C MET A 45 -2.11 -0.33 -0.23
N ALA A 46 -2.85 0.24 0.73
CA ALA A 46 -3.73 -0.53 1.61
C ALA A 46 -4.88 -1.21 0.83
N GLY A 47 -5.53 -0.46 -0.07
CA GLY A 47 -6.60 -0.98 -0.92
C GLY A 47 -6.12 -2.05 -1.90
N HIS A 48 -4.93 -1.88 -2.47
CA HIS A 48 -4.33 -2.85 -3.40
C HIS A 48 -4.08 -4.20 -2.73
N VAL A 49 -3.56 -4.20 -1.50
CA VAL A 49 -3.41 -5.45 -0.72
C VAL A 49 -4.79 -6.05 -0.43
N GLY A 50 -5.78 -5.24 -0.04
CA GLY A 50 -7.15 -5.72 0.18
C GLY A 50 -7.76 -6.40 -1.05
N HIS A 51 -7.60 -5.81 -2.24
CA HIS A 51 -8.04 -6.39 -3.50
C HIS A 51 -7.40 -7.76 -3.77
N HIS A 52 -6.09 -7.89 -3.55
CA HIS A 52 -5.41 -9.18 -3.72
C HIS A 52 -5.81 -10.22 -2.68
N MET A 53 -6.03 -9.82 -1.43
CA MET A 53 -6.55 -10.72 -0.40
C MET A 53 -7.94 -11.25 -0.78
N ASP A 54 -8.79 -10.40 -1.35
CA ASP A 54 -10.10 -10.82 -1.86
C ASP A 54 -9.98 -11.78 -3.05
N ILE A 55 -9.05 -11.56 -3.97
CA ILE A 55 -8.74 -12.51 -5.05
C ILE A 55 -8.29 -13.86 -4.49
N LEU A 56 -7.37 -13.88 -3.51
CA LEU A 56 -6.90 -15.11 -2.87
C LEU A 56 -8.06 -15.87 -2.21
N ALA A 57 -8.87 -15.15 -1.43
CA ALA A 57 -10.02 -15.73 -0.74
C ALA A 57 -11.04 -16.34 -1.72
N THR A 58 -11.35 -15.64 -2.82
CA THR A 58 -12.43 -16.02 -3.75
C THR A 58 -12.01 -17.00 -4.83
N ARG A 59 -10.82 -16.83 -5.43
CA ARG A 59 -10.41 -17.61 -6.61
C ARG A 59 -9.52 -18.80 -6.29
N TYR A 60 -8.87 -18.80 -5.13
CA TYR A 60 -7.85 -19.80 -4.79
C TYR A 60 -8.15 -20.58 -3.51
N LEU A 61 -8.85 -19.97 -2.54
CA LEU A 61 -9.12 -20.59 -1.24
C LEU A 61 -10.60 -20.92 -0.97
N ASN A 62 -11.53 -20.48 -1.83
CA ASN A 62 -12.98 -20.70 -1.67
C ASN A 62 -13.52 -20.32 -0.26
N LEU A 63 -13.06 -19.20 0.28
CA LEU A 63 -13.41 -18.71 1.62
C LEU A 63 -14.60 -17.75 1.65
N LYS A 64 -15.18 -17.44 0.49
CA LYS A 64 -16.35 -16.57 0.33
C LYS A 64 -17.36 -17.23 -0.61
#